data_AF-A0A835CVT1-F1
#
_entry.id   AF-A0A835CVT1-F1
#
_cell.length_a   1.000
_cell.length_b   1.000
_cell.length_c   1.000
_cell.angle_alpha   90.00
_cell.angle_beta   90.00
_cell.angle_gamma   90.00
#
_symmetry.space_group_name_H-M   'P 1'
#
loop_
_entity.id
_entity.type
_entity.pdbx_description
1 polymer ?
#
loop_
_entity_poly.entity_id
_entity_poly.type
_entity_poly.pdbx_seq_one_letter_code
_entity_poly.pdbx_strand_id
1 'polypeptide(L)'
;MAELLSNEKTETHMLSRSGINDNDMKLEPLSPTEKYLFPRCNSTGSLNTPGSSAHNSEDDDSDNQNSTISYKERRREAHTQAEQKRRDAIKKGYDSLQDLVPTCQHTDASGYKLSKATVLQKSIDYIQFLLQQKKKQEDERNSLRKEVVALQIMQTNYEQIVKAHQTQPGHSEMRVSDETKFQVFQAIMDRLFQTFNSISVANFAELSGCVFSWLEEHCKPQTLRDVVMSVLHQLNAEIS
;
A
#
# COMPACT_ATOMS: atom_id res chain seq x y z
N MET A 1 -29.89 43.75 -34.67
CA MET A 1 -30.07 42.35 -34.20
C MET A 1 -29.45 41.29 -35.13
N ALA A 2 -28.52 41.65 -36.03
CA ALA A 2 -27.78 40.68 -36.86
C ALA A 2 -26.26 40.63 -36.56
N GLU A 3 -25.72 41.50 -35.71
CA GLU A 3 -24.28 41.53 -35.37
C GLU A 3 -23.91 40.80 -34.08
N LEU A 4 -24.88 40.32 -33.28
CA LEU A 4 -24.60 39.58 -32.04
C LEU A 4 -24.49 38.06 -32.23
N LEU A 5 -24.66 37.54 -33.45
CA LEU A 5 -24.56 36.10 -33.76
C LEU A 5 -23.28 35.72 -34.53
N SER A 6 -22.38 36.68 -34.80
CA SER A 6 -21.13 36.40 -35.53
C SER A 6 -19.91 36.13 -34.63
N ASN A 7 -19.96 36.53 -33.36
CA ASN A 7 -18.81 36.40 -32.45
C ASN A 7 -18.77 35.10 -31.64
N GLU A 8 -19.78 34.24 -31.73
CA GLU A 8 -19.79 32.95 -31.01
C GLU A 8 -19.12 31.81 -31.81
N LYS A 9 -18.75 32.06 -33.09
CA LYS A 9 -18.16 31.04 -33.97
C LYS A 9 -16.65 31.10 -34.14
N THR A 10 -15.97 32.07 -33.54
CA THR A 10 -14.51 32.23 -33.64
C THR A 10 -13.73 31.77 -32.40
N GLU A 11 -14.38 31.51 -31.27
CA GLU A 11 -13.71 31.01 -30.06
C GLU A 11 -13.53 29.48 -30.01
N THR A 12 -14.20 28.72 -30.88
CA THR A 12 -14.10 27.25 -30.89
C THR A 12 -12.91 26.69 -31.69
N HIS A 13 -12.02 27.53 -32.24
CA HIS A 13 -10.97 27.05 -33.15
C HIS A 13 -9.52 27.37 -32.75
N MET A 14 -9.25 27.73 -31.48
CA MET A 14 -7.90 28.06 -30.98
C MET A 14 -7.47 27.25 -29.75
N LEU A 15 -7.89 25.98 -29.66
CA LEU A 15 -7.47 25.05 -28.60
C LEU A 15 -6.79 23.79 -29.13
N SER A 16 -6.14 23.90 -30.28
CA SER A 16 -5.47 22.77 -30.94
C SER A 16 -4.10 23.14 -31.50
N ARG A 17 -3.15 23.49 -30.61
CA ARG A 17 -1.72 23.14 -30.81
C ARG A 17 -0.84 23.43 -29.59
N SER A 18 -0.57 22.43 -28.78
CA SER A 18 0.79 22.15 -28.29
C SER A 18 0.86 20.69 -27.90
N GLY A 19 1.64 19.95 -28.68
CA GLY A 19 1.74 18.50 -28.58
C GLY A 19 2.40 18.07 -27.27
N ILE A 20 1.74 17.14 -26.61
CA ILE A 20 2.38 16.13 -25.78
C ILE A 20 1.92 14.79 -26.36
N ASN A 21 2.88 13.92 -26.63
CA ASN A 21 2.69 12.65 -27.33
C ASN A 21 1.69 11.75 -26.58
N ASP A 22 0.53 11.49 -27.18
CA ASP A 22 -0.48 10.51 -26.77
C ASP A 22 -0.03 9.06 -27.04
N ASN A 23 1.13 8.65 -26.50
CA ASN A 23 1.65 7.30 -26.72
C ASN A 23 2.24 6.61 -25.48
N ASP A 24 1.94 7.07 -24.25
CA ASP A 24 2.21 6.25 -23.08
C ASP A 24 1.21 6.53 -21.96
N MET A 25 0.89 5.52 -21.15
CA MET A 25 -0.23 5.41 -20.21
C MET A 25 -1.54 4.82 -20.78
N LYS A 26 -1.42 3.75 -21.59
CA LYS A 26 -2.46 2.72 -21.68
C LYS A 26 -2.51 1.95 -20.35
N LEU A 27 -3.24 2.47 -19.35
CA LEU A 27 -3.60 1.68 -18.17
C LEU A 27 -4.80 0.80 -18.50
N GLU A 28 -4.49 -0.34 -19.12
CA GLU A 28 -5.40 -1.47 -19.31
C GLU A 28 -5.91 -1.96 -17.94
N PRO A 29 -7.21 -2.26 -17.76
CA PRO A 29 -7.72 -2.78 -16.50
C PRO A 29 -7.32 -4.26 -16.38
N LEU A 30 -6.15 -4.51 -15.81
CA LEU A 30 -5.74 -5.85 -15.42
C LEU A 30 -6.60 -6.30 -14.24
N SER A 31 -7.59 -7.15 -14.54
CA SER A 31 -8.32 -7.95 -13.55
C SER A 31 -7.41 -9.09 -13.06
N PRO A 32 -7.06 -9.21 -11.77
CA PRO A 32 -6.43 -10.42 -11.27
C PRO A 32 -7.52 -11.45 -10.97
N THR A 33 -7.83 -12.29 -11.96
CA THR A 33 -8.54 -13.55 -11.72
C THR A 33 -7.50 -14.57 -11.26
N GLU A 34 -7.01 -14.46 -10.02
CA GLU A 34 -6.20 -15.54 -9.42
C GLU A 34 -7.12 -16.65 -8.93
N LYS A 35 -7.51 -17.52 -9.85
CA LYS A 35 -7.88 -18.89 -9.52
C LYS A 35 -6.60 -19.56 -9.05
N TYR A 36 -6.49 -19.84 -7.76
CA TYR A 36 -5.48 -20.77 -7.26
C TYR A 36 -5.66 -22.12 -7.98
N LEU A 37 -4.86 -22.34 -9.02
CA LEU A 37 -4.67 -23.65 -9.61
C LEU A 37 -3.84 -24.46 -8.61
N PHE A 38 -4.51 -25.37 -7.90
CA PHE A 38 -3.83 -26.51 -7.33
C PHE A 38 -3.07 -27.25 -8.44
N PRO A 39 -1.83 -27.73 -8.23
CA PRO A 39 -1.20 -28.64 -9.18
C PRO A 39 -2.00 -29.94 -9.23
N ARG A 40 -2.90 -30.03 -10.21
CA ARG A 40 -3.55 -31.28 -10.58
C ARG A 40 -2.61 -31.99 -11.53
N CYS A 41 -1.98 -33.08 -11.08
CA CYS A 41 -1.32 -33.99 -11.98
C CYS A 41 -2.37 -34.55 -12.96
N ASN A 42 -2.33 -34.13 -14.21
CA ASN A 42 -3.10 -34.72 -15.30
C ASN A 42 -2.13 -35.01 -16.43
N SER A 43 -1.59 -36.23 -16.43
CA SER A 43 -0.96 -36.83 -17.60
C SER A 43 -2.06 -37.53 -18.39
N THR A 44 -2.44 -36.98 -19.52
CA THR A 44 -3.16 -37.69 -20.59
C THR A 44 -2.22 -37.78 -21.77
N GLY A 45 -1.83 -39.00 -22.15
CA GLY A 45 -1.00 -39.20 -23.35
C GLY A 45 -0.25 -40.53 -23.45
N SER A 46 -0.91 -41.67 -23.26
CA SER A 46 -0.67 -42.81 -24.16
C SER A 46 -1.79 -43.83 -24.06
N LEU A 47 -2.42 -44.02 -25.21
CA LEU A 47 -3.38 -45.05 -25.50
C LEU A 47 -2.67 -46.43 -25.54
N ASN A 48 -3.50 -47.48 -25.47
CA ASN A 48 -3.24 -48.87 -25.87
C ASN A 48 -2.90 -49.86 -24.74
N THR A 49 -3.91 -50.29 -24.00
CA THR A 49 -3.99 -51.71 -23.57
C THR A 49 -5.46 -52.14 -23.59
N PRO A 50 -5.87 -53.11 -24.43
CA PRO A 50 -7.23 -53.60 -24.45
C PRO A 50 -7.56 -54.28 -23.12
N GLY A 51 -8.75 -53.98 -22.60
CA GLY A 51 -9.33 -54.72 -21.48
C GLY A 51 -9.36 -56.20 -21.80
N SER A 52 -8.69 -56.99 -20.96
CA SER A 52 -8.85 -58.42 -20.95
C SER A 52 -9.97 -58.75 -19.97
N SER A 53 -11.08 -59.17 -20.56
CA SER A 53 -12.17 -59.91 -19.92
C SER A 53 -11.63 -60.92 -18.91
N ALA A 54 -12.31 -61.00 -17.77
CA ALA A 54 -12.22 -62.12 -16.86
C ALA A 54 -12.49 -63.42 -17.65
N HIS A 55 -11.43 -64.15 -17.97
CA HIS A 55 -11.52 -65.53 -18.42
C HIS A 55 -11.11 -66.38 -17.22
N ASN A 56 -12.11 -67.02 -16.62
CA ASN A 56 -11.87 -68.13 -15.71
C ASN A 56 -11.25 -69.25 -16.54
N SER A 57 -9.95 -69.47 -16.37
CA SER A 57 -9.32 -70.73 -16.75
C SER A 57 -9.03 -71.47 -15.46
N GLU A 58 -10.00 -72.31 -15.10
CA GLU A 58 -9.75 -73.52 -14.34
C GLU A 58 -8.90 -74.42 -15.24
N ASP A 59 -7.64 -74.66 -14.88
CA ASP A 59 -7.09 -76.02 -14.94
C ASP A 59 -5.71 -76.13 -14.26
N ASP A 60 -5.65 -77.20 -13.48
CA ASP A 60 -4.53 -78.03 -13.06
C ASP A 60 -3.66 -77.66 -11.84
N ASP A 61 -3.72 -78.58 -10.88
CA ASP A 61 -3.06 -78.67 -9.59
C ASP A 61 -1.62 -79.17 -9.79
N SER A 62 -0.62 -78.47 -9.24
CA SER A 62 0.64 -79.07 -8.79
C SER A 62 1.48 -78.08 -7.96
N ASP A 63 1.50 -78.30 -6.64
CA ASP A 63 2.59 -78.00 -5.69
C ASP A 63 3.25 -76.61 -5.69
N ASN A 64 2.47 -75.53 -5.73
CA ASN A 64 3.02 -74.19 -5.47
C ASN A 64 2.13 -73.25 -4.62
N GLN A 65 1.29 -73.84 -3.76
CA GLN A 65 0.39 -73.10 -2.85
C GLN A 65 1.13 -72.13 -1.92
N ASN A 66 2.39 -72.41 -1.56
CA ASN A 66 3.17 -71.56 -0.66
C ASN A 66 3.60 -70.23 -1.32
N SER A 67 3.92 -70.22 -2.61
CA SER A 67 4.39 -69.00 -3.30
C SER A 67 3.24 -68.07 -3.70
N THR A 68 2.06 -68.61 -4.03
CA THR A 68 0.87 -67.82 -4.33
C THR A 68 0.29 -67.16 -3.07
N ILE A 69 0.38 -67.82 -1.92
CA ILE A 69 0.09 -67.22 -0.60
C ILE A 69 1.07 -66.09 -0.29
N SER A 70 2.38 -66.29 -0.50
CA SER A 70 3.40 -65.24 -0.31
C SER A 70 3.18 -64.01 -1.22
N TYR A 71 2.75 -64.21 -2.47
CA TYR A 71 2.41 -63.10 -3.36
C TYR A 71 1.15 -62.33 -2.91
N LYS A 72 0.10 -63.04 -2.49
CA LYS A 72 -1.12 -62.42 -1.92
C LYS A 72 -0.80 -61.65 -0.63
N GLU A 73 0.12 -62.15 0.16
CA GLU A 73 0.60 -61.50 1.39
C GLU A 73 1.41 -60.23 1.10
N ARG A 74 2.40 -60.30 0.19
CA ARG A 74 3.14 -59.12 -0.28
C ARG A 74 2.22 -58.02 -0.83
N ARG A 75 1.17 -58.40 -1.55
CA ARG A 75 0.17 -57.45 -2.07
C ARG A 75 -0.62 -56.78 -0.94
N ARG A 76 -1.01 -57.55 0.09
CA ARG A 76 -1.68 -57.00 1.28
C ARG A 76 -0.78 -56.04 2.03
N GLU A 77 0.49 -56.40 2.24
CA GLU A 77 1.47 -55.54 2.90
C GLU A 77 1.68 -54.21 2.15
N ALA A 78 1.87 -54.27 0.83
CA ALA A 78 2.02 -53.07 0.00
C ALA A 78 0.78 -52.17 0.08
N HIS A 79 -0.43 -52.75 0.08
CA HIS A 79 -1.67 -52.01 0.24
C HIS A 79 -1.76 -51.34 1.62
N THR A 80 -1.43 -52.06 2.70
CA THR A 80 -1.39 -51.51 4.06
C THR A 80 -0.39 -50.38 4.20
N GLN A 81 0.82 -50.54 3.63
CA GLN A 81 1.85 -49.50 3.63
C GLN A 81 1.39 -48.23 2.87
N ALA A 82 0.75 -48.41 1.71
CA ALA A 82 0.22 -47.29 0.93
C ALA A 82 -0.88 -46.54 1.70
N GLU A 83 -1.80 -47.24 2.36
CA GLU A 83 -2.85 -46.63 3.17
C GLU A 83 -2.29 -45.95 4.42
N GLN A 84 -1.27 -46.53 5.07
CA GLN A 84 -0.58 -45.88 6.19
C GLN A 84 0.06 -44.56 5.76
N LYS A 85 0.80 -44.56 4.65
CA LYS A 85 1.40 -43.35 4.07
C LYS A 85 0.35 -42.29 3.77
N ARG A 86 -0.82 -42.69 3.24
CA ARG A 86 -1.95 -41.77 3.00
C ARG A 86 -2.48 -41.19 4.32
N ARG A 87 -2.64 -42.00 5.36
CA ARG A 87 -3.09 -41.54 6.69
C ARG A 87 -2.10 -40.59 7.34
N ASP A 88 -0.81 -40.86 7.22
CA ASP A 88 0.24 -40.00 7.78
C ASP A 88 0.29 -38.64 7.07
N ALA A 89 0.10 -38.63 5.74
CA ALA A 89 -0.03 -37.39 4.98
C ALA A 89 -1.25 -36.55 5.41
N ILE A 90 -2.41 -37.20 5.63
CA ILE A 90 -3.61 -36.52 6.14
C ILE A 90 -3.37 -35.98 7.56
N LYS A 91 -2.75 -36.78 8.44
CA LYS A 91 -2.41 -36.36 9.81
C LYS A 91 -1.53 -35.10 9.79
N LYS A 92 -0.47 -35.10 8.98
CA LYS A 92 0.41 -33.93 8.79
C LYS A 92 -0.36 -32.70 8.27
N GLY A 93 -1.34 -32.91 7.39
CA GLY A 93 -2.22 -31.83 6.93
C GLY A 93 -3.07 -31.24 8.05
N TYR A 94 -3.59 -32.06 8.96
CA TYR A 94 -4.31 -31.59 10.15
C TYR A 94 -3.41 -30.82 11.12
N ASP A 95 -2.20 -31.33 11.36
CA ASP A 95 -1.23 -30.65 12.23
C ASP A 95 -0.91 -29.25 11.66
N SER A 96 -0.66 -29.15 10.35
CA SER A 96 -0.43 -27.86 9.67
C SER A 96 -1.64 -26.92 9.72
N LEU A 97 -2.86 -27.45 9.63
CA LEU A 97 -4.08 -26.64 9.75
C LEU A 97 -4.24 -26.07 11.17
N GLN A 98 -3.90 -26.83 12.20
CA GLN A 98 -3.94 -26.35 13.58
C GLN A 98 -2.94 -25.21 13.79
N ASP A 99 -1.75 -25.31 13.18
CA ASP A 99 -0.73 -24.27 13.23
C ASP A 99 -1.13 -23.00 12.46
N LEU A 100 -1.88 -23.11 11.36
CA LEU A 100 -2.28 -21.94 10.56
C LEU A 100 -3.53 -21.22 11.08
N VAL A 101 -4.39 -21.91 11.84
CA VAL A 101 -5.66 -21.38 12.31
C VAL A 101 -5.51 -20.91 13.76
N PRO A 102 -5.52 -19.59 14.05
CA PRO A 102 -5.22 -19.07 15.38
C PRO A 102 -6.16 -19.59 16.49
N THR A 103 -7.41 -19.87 16.12
CA THR A 103 -8.42 -20.38 17.06
C THR A 103 -8.26 -21.87 17.38
N CYS A 104 -7.38 -22.58 16.67
CA CYS A 104 -6.96 -23.95 16.97
C CYS A 104 -5.74 -23.98 17.92
N GLN A 105 -4.84 -22.99 17.86
CA GLN A 105 -3.64 -22.92 18.72
C GLN A 105 -3.99 -22.62 20.20
N HIS A 106 -5.08 -21.89 20.46
CA HIS A 106 -5.43 -21.44 21.81
C HIS A 106 -5.82 -22.56 22.81
N THR A 107 -6.04 -23.80 22.35
CA THR A 107 -6.46 -24.91 23.23
C THR A 107 -5.29 -25.68 23.87
N ASP A 108 -4.05 -25.40 23.45
CA ASP A 108 -2.85 -26.13 23.89
C ASP A 108 -2.53 -25.95 25.38
N ALA A 109 -3.18 -24.98 26.05
CA ALA A 109 -3.06 -24.78 27.50
C ALA A 109 -3.78 -25.85 28.36
N SER A 110 -4.70 -26.63 27.77
CA SER A 110 -5.50 -27.63 28.52
C SER A 110 -5.13 -29.09 28.23
N GLY A 111 -4.14 -29.33 27.35
CA GLY A 111 -3.72 -30.67 26.95
C GLY A 111 -4.76 -31.48 26.15
N TYR A 112 -5.93 -30.91 25.85
CA TYR A 112 -7.00 -31.57 25.11
C TYR A 112 -6.83 -31.37 23.60
N LYS A 113 -6.64 -32.47 22.85
CA LYS A 113 -6.53 -32.44 21.39
C LYS A 113 -7.89 -32.13 20.76
N LEU A 114 -7.96 -31.07 19.94
CA LEU A 114 -9.16 -30.73 19.18
C LEU A 114 -9.62 -31.89 18.29
N SER A 115 -10.94 -32.07 18.18
CA SER A 115 -11.51 -33.05 17.26
C SER A 115 -11.25 -32.64 15.81
N LYS A 116 -11.10 -33.61 14.91
CA LYS A 116 -10.91 -33.36 13.46
C LYS A 116 -12.04 -32.50 12.88
N ALA A 117 -13.29 -32.73 13.31
CA ALA A 117 -14.44 -31.95 12.88
C ALA A 117 -14.33 -30.48 13.33
N THR A 118 -13.91 -30.25 14.58
CA THR A 118 -13.72 -28.89 15.11
C THR A 118 -12.61 -28.14 14.38
N VAL A 119 -11.49 -28.81 14.07
CA VAL A 119 -10.39 -28.20 13.31
C VAL A 119 -10.87 -27.76 11.93
N LEU A 120 -11.62 -28.61 11.23
CA LEU A 120 -12.18 -28.27 9.92
C LEU A 120 -13.14 -27.09 10.00
N GLN A 121 -14.05 -27.08 10.99
CA GLN A 121 -15.00 -25.98 11.15
C GLN A 121 -14.29 -24.66 11.44
N LYS A 122 -13.36 -24.64 12.39
CA LYS A 122 -12.55 -23.45 12.70
C LYS A 122 -11.74 -22.96 11.49
N SER A 123 -11.27 -23.89 10.65
CA SER A 123 -10.57 -23.56 9.40
C SER A 123 -11.48 -22.88 8.40
N ILE A 124 -12.72 -23.36 8.24
CA ILE A 124 -13.74 -22.75 7.36
C ILE A 124 -14.05 -21.33 7.83
N ASP A 125 -14.32 -21.16 9.13
CA ASP A 125 -14.63 -19.86 9.72
C ASP A 125 -13.46 -18.88 9.52
N TYR A 126 -12.23 -19.36 9.68
CA TYR A 126 -11.04 -18.54 9.47
C TYR A 126 -10.83 -18.14 8.00
N ILE A 127 -11.08 -19.04 7.05
CA ILE A 127 -11.05 -18.70 5.62
C ILE A 127 -12.10 -17.63 5.30
N GLN A 128 -13.33 -17.77 5.82
CA GLN A 128 -14.39 -16.78 5.61
C GLN A 128 -13.99 -15.41 6.20
N PHE A 129 -13.42 -15.41 7.40
CA PHE A 129 -12.87 -14.20 8.02
C PHE A 129 -11.77 -13.55 7.15
N LEU A 130 -10.81 -14.34 6.66
CA LEU A 130 -9.74 -13.83 5.79
C LEU A 130 -10.28 -13.26 4.47
N LEU A 131 -11.30 -13.89 3.87
CA LEU A 131 -11.95 -13.38 2.67
C LEU A 131 -12.65 -12.05 2.93
N GLN A 132 -13.33 -11.91 4.07
CA GLN A 132 -13.97 -10.66 4.47
C GLN A 132 -12.94 -9.55 4.73
N GLN A 133 -11.84 -9.87 5.42
CA GLN A 133 -10.74 -8.94 5.67
C GLN A 133 -10.06 -8.50 4.37
N LYS A 134 -9.80 -9.44 3.45
CA LYS A 134 -9.26 -9.14 2.12
C LYS A 134 -10.18 -8.18 1.37
N LYS A 135 -11.49 -8.46 1.35
CA LYS A 135 -12.47 -7.58 0.69
C LYS A 135 -12.46 -6.18 1.29
N LYS A 136 -12.47 -6.06 2.63
CA LYS A 136 -12.41 -4.77 3.32
C LYS A 136 -11.16 -3.97 2.94
N GLN A 137 -9.99 -4.60 2.97
CA GLN A 137 -8.72 -3.96 2.57
C GLN A 137 -8.74 -3.54 1.10
N GLU A 138 -9.35 -4.33 0.22
CA GLU A 138 -9.47 -4.00 -1.19
C GLU A 138 -10.40 -2.79 -1.44
N ASP A 139 -11.52 -2.71 -0.71
CA ASP A 139 -12.43 -1.58 -0.76
C ASP A 139 -11.76 -0.29 -0.24
N GLU A 140 -11.04 -0.35 0.88
CA GLU A 140 -10.26 0.77 1.43
C GLU A 140 -9.17 1.22 0.45
N ARG A 141 -8.40 0.28 -0.12
CA ARG A 141 -7.38 0.57 -1.14
C ARG A 141 -7.99 1.24 -2.37
N ASN A 142 -9.17 0.80 -2.81
CA ASN A 142 -9.87 1.40 -3.95
C ASN A 142 -10.37 2.82 -3.61
N SER A 143 -10.86 3.05 -2.39
CA SER A 143 -11.26 4.38 -1.92
C SER A 143 -10.07 5.34 -1.90
N LEU A 144 -8.96 4.94 -1.30
CA LEU A 144 -7.73 5.76 -1.24
C LEU A 144 -7.18 6.09 -2.63
N ARG A 145 -7.22 5.15 -3.57
CA ARG A 145 -6.82 5.43 -4.97
C ARG A 145 -7.70 6.50 -5.62
N LYS A 146 -9.02 6.48 -5.38
CA LYS A 146 -9.93 7.51 -5.90
C LYS A 146 -9.64 8.87 -5.29
N GLU A 147 -9.35 8.91 -3.99
CA GLU A 147 -8.98 10.15 -3.29
C GLU A 147 -7.69 10.76 -3.83
N VAL A 148 -6.65 9.93 -4.05
CA VAL A 148 -5.40 10.37 -4.68
C VAL A 148 -5.65 10.99 -6.06
N VAL A 149 -6.45 10.34 -6.90
CA VAL A 149 -6.78 10.87 -8.22
C VAL A 149 -7.54 12.20 -8.11
N ALA A 150 -8.51 12.30 -7.19
CA ALA A 150 -9.25 13.55 -6.97
C ALA A 150 -8.32 14.68 -6.50
N LEU A 151 -7.40 14.40 -5.58
CA LEU A 151 -6.39 15.36 -5.09
C LEU A 151 -5.46 15.80 -6.22
N GLN A 152 -5.00 14.88 -7.08
CA GLN A 152 -4.17 15.21 -8.25
C GLN A 152 -4.89 16.11 -9.25
N ILE A 153 -6.18 15.85 -9.49
CA ILE A 153 -7.03 16.73 -10.31
C ILE A 153 -7.11 18.12 -9.69
N MET A 154 -7.39 18.22 -8.39
CA MET A 154 -7.46 19.51 -7.69
C MET A 154 -6.12 20.25 -7.74
N GLN A 155 -5.01 19.58 -7.47
CA GLN A 155 -3.66 20.14 -7.58
C GLN A 155 -3.43 20.73 -8.97
N THR A 156 -3.71 19.95 -10.01
CA THR A 156 -3.55 20.40 -11.41
C THR A 156 -4.38 21.64 -11.71
N ASN A 157 -5.63 21.68 -11.22
CA ASN A 157 -6.50 22.87 -11.36
C ASN A 157 -5.90 24.09 -10.65
N TYR A 158 -5.43 23.95 -9.41
CA TYR A 158 -4.80 25.05 -8.68
C TYR A 158 -3.53 25.54 -9.35
N GLU A 159 -2.68 24.64 -9.85
CA GLU A 159 -1.47 25.00 -10.58
C GLU A 159 -1.79 25.80 -11.86
N GLN A 160 -2.86 25.44 -12.57
CA GLN A 160 -3.33 26.19 -13.73
C GLN A 160 -3.82 27.60 -13.36
N ILE A 161 -4.61 27.73 -12.29
CA ILE A 161 -5.07 29.04 -11.78
C ILE A 161 -3.88 29.91 -11.38
N VAL A 162 -2.92 29.36 -10.64
CA VAL A 162 -1.72 30.06 -10.20
C VAL A 162 -0.90 30.53 -11.41
N LYS A 163 -0.69 29.68 -12.41
CA LYS A 163 0.01 30.06 -13.65
C LYS A 163 -0.73 31.17 -14.40
N ALA A 164 -2.05 31.05 -14.56
CA ALA A 164 -2.86 32.08 -15.22
C ALA A 164 -2.74 33.44 -14.52
N HIS A 165 -2.78 33.45 -13.18
CA HIS A 165 -2.60 34.66 -12.38
C HIS A 165 -1.17 35.24 -12.45
N GLN A 166 -0.15 34.41 -12.62
CA GLN A 166 1.24 34.86 -12.84
C GLN A 166 1.44 35.46 -14.23
N THR A 167 0.75 34.95 -15.25
CA THR A 167 0.83 35.44 -16.64
C THR A 167 -0.03 36.66 -16.92
N GLN A 168 -0.83 37.13 -15.95
CA GLN A 168 -1.69 38.29 -16.12
C GLN A 168 -0.87 39.60 -16.00
N PRO A 169 -0.72 40.39 -17.09
CA PRO A 169 0.05 41.62 -17.05
C PRO A 169 -0.63 42.63 -16.13
N GLY A 170 0.05 43.00 -15.05
CA GLY A 170 -0.43 43.94 -14.02
C GLY A 170 -0.36 43.42 -12.58
N HIS A 171 -0.29 42.10 -12.36
CA HIS A 171 -0.17 41.53 -11.00
C HIS A 171 1.28 41.32 -10.52
N SER A 172 2.24 41.38 -11.44
CA SER A 172 3.68 41.23 -11.18
C SER A 172 4.25 42.39 -10.37
N GLU A 173 3.72 43.60 -10.55
CA GLU A 173 4.21 44.83 -9.88
C GLU A 173 3.85 44.91 -8.39
N MET A 174 2.82 44.19 -7.93
CA MET A 174 2.38 44.21 -6.53
C MET A 174 2.94 43.05 -5.69
N ARG A 175 3.74 42.16 -6.28
CA ARG A 175 4.31 41.00 -5.60
C ARG A 175 5.71 41.34 -5.10
N VAL A 176 5.85 41.47 -3.78
CA VAL A 176 7.17 41.46 -3.12
C VAL A 176 7.85 40.12 -3.43
N SER A 177 9.05 40.16 -4.00
CA SER A 177 9.80 38.96 -4.38
C SER A 177 10.10 38.07 -3.16
N ASP A 178 10.22 36.76 -3.36
CA ASP A 178 10.58 35.86 -2.25
C ASP A 178 11.98 36.16 -1.70
N GLU A 179 12.87 36.68 -2.53
CA GLU A 179 14.17 37.20 -2.13
C GLU A 179 14.03 38.37 -1.14
N THR A 180 13.17 39.35 -1.45
CA THR A 180 12.90 40.48 -0.54
C THR A 180 12.26 40.00 0.77
N LYS A 181 11.35 39.01 0.73
CA LYS A 181 10.77 38.43 1.96
C LYS A 181 11.84 37.73 2.80
N PHE A 182 12.75 37.02 2.16
CA PHE A 182 13.86 36.36 2.83
C PHE A 182 14.80 37.37 3.48
N GLN A 183 15.17 38.44 2.77
CA GLN A 183 15.99 39.54 3.31
C GLN A 183 15.36 40.20 4.54
N VAL A 184 14.04 40.45 4.50
CA VAL A 184 13.29 40.98 5.67
C VAL A 184 13.37 40.01 6.84
N PHE A 185 13.08 38.73 6.62
CA PHE A 185 13.14 37.71 7.68
C PHE A 185 14.55 37.59 8.27
N GLN A 186 15.56 37.50 7.40
CA GLN A 186 16.95 37.41 7.81
C GLN A 186 17.35 38.61 8.66
N ALA A 187 17.06 39.84 8.23
CA ALA A 187 17.41 41.04 8.98
C ALA A 187 16.71 41.12 10.35
N ILE A 188 15.46 40.65 10.46
CA ILE A 188 14.77 40.55 11.76
C ILE A 188 15.48 39.53 12.66
N MET A 189 15.79 38.35 12.14
CA MET A 189 16.45 37.29 12.91
C MET A 189 17.86 37.70 13.34
N ASP A 190 18.63 38.36 12.49
CA ASP A 190 19.97 38.87 12.80
C ASP A 190 19.92 39.92 13.92
N ARG A 191 18.93 40.84 13.88
CA ARG A 191 18.71 41.82 14.95
C ARG A 191 18.41 41.16 16.29
N LEU A 192 17.54 40.15 16.29
CA LEU A 192 17.21 39.40 17.51
C LEU A 192 18.40 38.55 18.01
N PHE A 193 19.17 37.97 17.11
CA PHE A 193 20.35 37.20 17.48
C PHE A 193 21.45 38.09 18.07
N GLN A 194 21.64 39.29 17.53
CA GLN A 194 22.57 40.27 18.08
C GLN A 194 22.21 40.66 19.52
N THR A 195 20.94 40.87 19.84
CA THR A 195 20.53 41.14 21.22
C THR A 195 20.70 39.91 22.11
N PHE A 196 20.46 38.71 21.58
CA PHE A 196 20.66 37.45 22.30
C PHE A 196 22.12 37.21 22.69
N ASN A 197 23.10 37.66 21.88
CA ASN A 197 24.53 37.54 22.21
C ASN A 197 24.94 38.29 23.49
N SER A 198 24.09 39.17 24.03
CA SER A 198 24.33 39.82 25.33
C SER A 198 24.04 38.91 26.54
N ILE A 199 23.40 37.75 26.32
CA ILE A 199 23.03 36.79 27.36
C ILE A 199 24.23 35.90 27.69
N SER A 200 24.53 35.74 28.98
CA SER A 200 25.53 34.76 29.42
C SER A 200 25.04 33.33 29.17
N VAL A 201 25.85 32.54 28.47
CA VAL A 201 25.64 31.10 28.21
C VAL A 201 26.64 30.22 28.98
N ALA A 202 27.30 30.76 30.01
CA ALA A 202 28.38 30.08 30.73
C ALA A 202 27.92 28.82 31.47
N ASN A 203 26.69 28.82 32.01
CA ASN A 203 26.07 27.66 32.64
C ASN A 203 24.53 27.78 32.59
N PHE A 204 23.83 26.68 32.91
CA PHE A 204 22.36 26.63 32.84
C PHE A 204 21.68 27.62 33.80
N ALA A 205 22.24 27.86 34.98
CA ALA A 205 21.66 28.78 35.95
C ALA A 205 21.69 30.23 35.42
N GLU A 206 22.83 30.67 34.88
CA GLU A 206 22.97 31.99 34.26
C GLU A 206 22.11 32.14 33.00
N LEU A 207 22.13 31.14 32.12
CA LEU A 207 21.28 31.14 30.92
C LEU A 207 19.80 31.25 31.30
N SER A 208 19.34 30.40 32.24
CA SER A 208 17.95 30.42 32.69
C SER A 208 17.57 31.74 33.36
N GLY A 209 18.50 32.39 34.07
CA GLY A 209 18.26 33.69 34.68
C GLY A 209 18.16 34.84 33.67
N CYS A 210 19.02 34.85 32.65
CA CYS A 210 19.09 35.94 31.68
C CYS A 210 18.11 35.80 30.50
N VAL A 211 17.76 34.58 30.09
CA VAL A 211 16.90 34.34 28.92
C VAL A 211 15.48 34.85 29.10
N PHE A 212 14.92 34.74 30.32
CA PHE A 212 13.58 35.27 30.60
C PHE A 212 13.54 36.79 30.50
N SER A 213 14.53 37.48 31.09
CA SER A 213 14.64 38.94 31.00
C SER A 213 14.81 39.39 29.55
N TRP A 214 15.65 38.72 28.77
CA TRP A 214 15.83 39.02 27.35
C TRP A 214 14.52 38.84 26.56
N LEU A 215 13.79 37.74 26.79
CA LEU A 215 12.53 37.47 26.09
C LEU A 215 11.48 38.53 26.42
N GLU A 216 11.40 38.94 27.69
CA GLU A 216 10.51 40.02 28.11
C GLU A 216 10.92 41.40 27.58
N GLU A 217 12.18 41.64 27.31
CA GLU A 217 12.66 42.94 26.81
C GLU A 217 12.56 43.03 25.28
N HIS A 218 12.97 41.98 24.57
CA HIS A 218 13.19 42.02 23.13
C HIS A 218 12.15 41.26 22.29
N CYS A 219 11.38 40.33 22.87
CA CYS A 219 10.43 39.50 22.12
C CYS A 219 8.95 39.82 22.41
N LYS A 220 8.65 40.93 23.07
CA LYS A 220 7.26 41.40 23.24
C LYS A 220 6.66 41.80 21.89
N PRO A 221 5.34 41.61 21.68
CA PRO A 221 4.68 41.93 20.40
C PRO A 221 4.92 43.35 19.89
N GLN A 222 4.99 44.33 20.81
CA GLN A 222 5.26 45.72 20.45
C GLN A 222 6.70 45.90 19.98
N THR A 223 7.68 45.42 20.76
CA THR A 223 9.10 45.48 20.39
C THR A 223 9.37 44.78 19.05
N LEU A 224 8.77 43.61 18.82
CA LEU A 224 8.91 42.90 17.54
C LEU A 224 8.30 43.70 16.37
N ARG A 225 7.15 44.35 16.56
CA ARG A 225 6.59 45.24 15.54
C ARG A 225 7.53 46.39 15.22
N ASP A 226 8.12 47.01 16.23
CA ASP A 226 9.06 48.12 16.05
C ASP A 226 10.33 47.67 15.31
N VAL A 227 10.86 46.49 15.63
CA VAL A 227 11.98 45.85 14.91
C VAL A 227 11.62 45.58 13.45
N VAL A 228 10.45 44.98 13.19
CA VAL A 228 9.97 44.69 11.82
C VAL A 228 9.83 45.98 11.01
N MET A 229 9.21 47.00 11.59
CA MET A 229 9.04 48.30 10.91
C MET A 229 10.38 48.98 10.63
N SER A 230 11.32 48.92 11.58
CA SER A 230 12.67 49.45 11.38
C SER A 230 13.41 48.73 10.25
N VAL A 231 13.31 47.40 10.18
CA VAL A 231 13.92 46.60 9.11
C VAL A 231 13.26 46.90 7.76
N LEU A 232 11.93 46.98 7.70
CA LEU A 232 11.21 47.32 6.47
C LEU A 232 11.57 48.72 5.96
N HIS A 233 11.69 49.70 6.85
CA HIS A 233 12.13 51.05 6.47
C HIS A 233 13.57 51.07 5.97
N GLN A 234 14.47 50.33 6.62
CA GLN A 234 15.87 50.23 6.21
C GLN A 234 15.99 49.61 4.82
N LEU A 235 15.35 48.45 4.59
CA LEU A 235 15.40 47.76 3.31
C LEU A 235 14.72 48.57 2.19
N ASN A 236 13.62 49.28 2.51
CA ASN A 236 12.98 50.17 1.53
C ASN A 236 13.91 51.33 1.12
N ALA A 237 14.74 51.83 2.03
CA ALA A 237 15.73 52.87 1.74
C ALA A 237 16.97 52.35 1.00
N GLU A 238 17.30 51.06 1.11
CA GLU A 238 18.38 50.41 0.36
C GLU A 238 17.94 49.99 -1.06
N ILE A 239 16.63 49.82 -1.28
CA ILE A 239 16.02 49.41 -2.56
C ILE A 239 15.59 50.63 -3.42
N SER A 240 15.38 51.81 -2.81
CA SER A 240 15.03 53.07 -3.52
C SER A 240 16.27 53.82 -4.00
#